data_AF-A0A2X3GM34-F1
#
_entry.id   AF-A0A2X3GM34-F1
#
_cell.length_a   1.000
_cell.length_b   1.000
_cell.length_c   1.000
_cell.angle_alpha   90.00
_cell.angle_beta   90.00
_cell.angle_gamma   90.00
#
_symmetry.space_group_name_H-M   'P 1'
#
loop_
_entity.id
_entity.type
_entity.pdbx_description
1 polymer ?
#
loop_
_entity_poly.entity_id
_entity_poly.type
_entity_poly.pdbx_seq_one_letter_code
_entity_poly.pdbx_strand_id
1 'polypeptide(L)'
;MSNIKEKKRIADNVAFYMTMNGYTKRTFAKAVGIGQNTITSVITGKMRNQKKFDKYIHDITEKLQLEIDYFKKEQVEIAAEPIKFQDENKLHLGDEKFNTLSLMLKIGEIHYEWE
;
A
#
# COMPACT_ATOMS: atom_id res chain seq x y z
N MET A 1 2.40 22.25 -17.83
CA MET A 1 3.40 21.17 -18.03
C MET A 1 3.54 20.23 -16.81
N SER A 2 2.55 20.14 -15.90
CA SER A 2 2.75 19.55 -14.55
C SER A 2 1.99 18.26 -14.23
N ASN A 3 0.95 17.87 -14.99
CA ASN A 3 0.03 16.82 -14.53
C ASN A 3 0.59 15.39 -14.68
N ILE A 4 1.40 15.11 -15.71
CA ILE A 4 1.89 13.75 -15.99
C ILE A 4 2.96 13.30 -15.00
N LYS A 5 3.91 14.18 -14.66
CA LYS A 5 4.97 13.88 -13.68
C LYS A 5 4.37 13.66 -12.30
N GLU A 6 3.43 14.53 -11.90
CA GLU A 6 2.77 14.44 -10.60
C GLU A 6 1.92 13.18 -10.47
N LYS A 7 1.12 12.88 -11.50
CA LYS A 7 0.37 11.63 -11.57
C LYS A 7 1.26 10.40 -11.43
N LYS A 8 2.41 10.40 -12.12
CA LYS A 8 3.36 9.29 -12.03
C LYS A 8 3.92 9.16 -10.61
N ARG A 9 4.31 10.27 -9.98
CA ARG A 9 4.76 10.30 -8.58
C ARG A 9 3.72 9.71 -7.63
N ILE A 10 2.46 10.12 -7.75
CA ILE A 10 1.36 9.58 -6.94
C ILE A 10 1.18 8.07 -7.20
N ALA A 11 1.21 7.63 -8.46
CA ALA A 11 1.11 6.21 -8.81
C ALA A 11 2.25 5.38 -8.22
N ASP A 12 3.48 5.89 -8.29
CA ASP A 12 4.68 5.27 -7.72
C ASP A 12 4.57 5.21 -6.18
N ASN A 13 4.05 6.25 -5.54
CA ASN A 13 3.79 6.27 -4.09
C ASN A 13 2.75 5.22 -3.66
N VAL A 14 1.66 5.03 -4.42
CA VAL A 14 0.68 3.96 -4.14
C VAL A 14 1.33 2.58 -4.32
N ALA A 15 2.13 2.39 -5.37
CA ALA A 15 2.85 1.14 -5.60
C ALA A 15 3.85 0.84 -4.47
N PHE A 16 4.55 1.87 -4.00
CA PHE A 16 5.48 1.79 -2.88
C PHE A 16 4.75 1.41 -1.58
N TYR A 17 3.67 2.12 -1.23
CA TYR A 17 2.85 1.78 -0.06
C TYR A 17 2.35 0.34 -0.10
N MET A 18 1.88 -0.11 -1.27
CA MET A 18 1.40 -1.48 -1.48
C MET A 18 2.51 -2.50 -1.18
N THR A 19 3.74 -2.23 -1.64
CA THR A 19 4.91 -3.09 -1.43
C THR A 19 5.36 -3.09 0.04
N MET A 20 5.48 -1.92 0.66
CA MET A 20 5.88 -1.77 2.07
C MET A 20 4.92 -2.46 3.03
N ASN A 21 3.63 -2.47 2.69
CA ASN A 21 2.60 -3.09 3.49
C ASN A 21 2.35 -4.57 3.16
N GLY A 22 3.15 -5.18 2.27
CA GLY A 22 3.06 -6.60 1.95
C GLY A 22 1.84 -6.99 1.10
N TYR A 23 1.23 -6.04 0.40
CA TYR A 23 0.10 -6.33 -0.47
C TYR A 23 0.55 -6.77 -1.86
N THR A 24 -0.08 -7.82 -2.36
CA THR A 24 -0.13 -8.13 -3.80
C THR A 24 -1.21 -7.27 -4.45
N LYS A 25 -1.15 -7.10 -5.79
CA LYS A 25 -2.21 -6.37 -6.53
C LYS A 25 -3.61 -6.90 -6.25
N ARG A 26 -3.74 -8.22 -6.03
CA ARG A 26 -5.00 -8.91 -5.74
C ARG A 26 -5.50 -8.61 -4.33
N THR A 27 -4.62 -8.66 -3.33
CA THR A 27 -4.98 -8.39 -1.93
C THR A 27 -5.25 -6.91 -1.71
N PHE A 28 -4.46 -6.03 -2.33
CA PHE A 28 -4.70 -4.59 -2.31
C PHE A 28 -6.05 -4.22 -2.93
N ALA A 29 -6.36 -4.79 -4.10
CA ALA A 29 -7.66 -4.61 -4.76
C ALA A 29 -8.84 -5.01 -3.85
N LYS A 30 -8.70 -6.09 -3.09
CA LYS A 30 -9.71 -6.49 -2.09
C LYS A 30 -9.78 -5.50 -0.93
N ALA A 31 -8.63 -5.11 -0.36
CA ALA A 31 -8.55 -4.21 0.79
C ALA A 31 -9.23 -2.86 0.51
N VAL A 32 -9.03 -2.31 -0.69
CA VAL A 32 -9.65 -1.03 -1.08
C VAL A 32 -11.01 -1.18 -1.78
N GLY A 33 -11.47 -2.40 -2.05
CA GLY A 33 -12.74 -2.66 -2.75
C GLY A 33 -12.77 -2.21 -4.22
N ILE A 34 -11.61 -2.13 -4.89
CA ILE A 34 -11.47 -1.68 -6.28
C ILE A 34 -11.01 -2.86 -7.16
N GLY A 35 -11.55 -2.98 -8.37
CA GLY A 35 -11.16 -4.02 -9.31
C GLY A 35 -9.65 -4.05 -9.62
N GLN A 36 -9.06 -5.25 -9.70
CA GLN A 36 -7.61 -5.44 -9.89
C GLN A 36 -7.05 -4.76 -11.15
N ASN A 37 -7.81 -4.73 -12.25
CA ASN A 37 -7.42 -4.04 -13.49
C ASN A 37 -7.34 -2.52 -13.30
N THR A 38 -8.25 -1.97 -12.51
CA THR A 38 -8.28 -0.55 -12.14
C THR A 38 -7.08 -0.22 -11.25
N ILE A 39 -6.82 -1.01 -10.21
CA ILE A 39 -5.63 -0.86 -9.37
C ILE A 39 -4.36 -0.91 -10.21
N THR A 40 -4.25 -1.88 -11.12
CA THR A 40 -3.08 -1.99 -12.00
C THR A 40 -2.91 -0.73 -12.86
N SER A 41 -4.01 -0.14 -13.34
CA SER A 41 -3.97 1.10 -14.12
C SER A 41 -3.62 2.34 -13.28
N VAL A 42 -3.99 2.36 -12.00
CA VAL A 42 -3.64 3.40 -11.04
C VAL A 42 -2.16 3.33 -10.70
N ILE A 43 -1.66 2.19 -10.19
CA ILE A 43 -0.26 2.02 -9.75
C ILE A 43 0.76 2.13 -10.89
N THR A 44 0.35 1.89 -12.14
CA THR A 44 1.24 2.07 -13.31
C THR A 44 1.16 3.47 -13.92
N GLY A 45 0.28 4.34 -13.42
CA GLY A 45 0.03 5.67 -13.98
C GLY A 45 -0.59 5.66 -15.39
N LYS A 46 -0.96 4.49 -15.93
CA LYS A 46 -1.45 4.33 -17.32
C LYS A 46 -2.91 4.73 -17.53
N MET A 47 -3.61 5.16 -16.48
CA MET A 47 -4.99 5.60 -16.59
C MET A 47 -5.11 6.89 -17.40
N ARG A 48 -5.81 6.87 -18.54
CA ARG A 48 -5.91 8.06 -19.43
C ARG A 48 -6.69 9.23 -18.81
N ASN A 49 -7.79 8.95 -18.13
CA ASN A 49 -8.66 9.99 -17.58
C ASN A 49 -8.15 10.45 -16.20
N GLN A 50 -7.74 11.72 -16.11
CA GLN A 50 -7.22 12.28 -14.87
C GLN A 50 -8.26 12.35 -13.76
N LYS A 51 -9.50 12.79 -14.05
CA LYS A 51 -10.56 12.87 -13.03
C LYS A 51 -10.87 11.50 -12.42
N LYS A 52 -10.81 10.44 -13.23
CA LYS A 52 -10.98 9.06 -12.73
C LYS A 52 -9.80 8.63 -11.86
N PHE A 53 -8.58 9.00 -12.25
CA PHE A 53 -7.39 8.73 -11.44
C PHE A 53 -7.51 9.39 -10.07
N ASP A 54 -7.81 10.69 -10.03
CA ASP A 54 -7.94 11.45 -8.79
C ASP A 54 -9.03 10.87 -7.88
N LYS A 55 -10.19 10.49 -8.46
CA LYS A 55 -11.25 9.79 -7.72
C LYS A 55 -10.75 8.49 -7.09
N TYR A 56 -10.05 7.63 -7.85
CA TYR A 56 -9.56 6.38 -7.29
C TYR A 56 -8.47 6.57 -6.24
N ILE A 57 -7.62 7.59 -6.37
CA ILE A 57 -6.67 7.93 -5.31
C ILE A 57 -7.42 8.33 -4.05
N HIS A 58 -8.44 9.18 -4.16
CA HIS A 58 -9.29 9.54 -3.03
C HIS A 58 -9.95 8.30 -2.39
N ASP A 59 -10.60 7.44 -3.20
CA ASP A 59 -11.25 6.22 -2.72
C ASP A 59 -10.25 5.29 -2.00
N ILE A 60 -9.03 5.14 -2.53
CA ILE A 60 -7.95 4.35 -1.92
C ILE A 60 -7.53 4.96 -0.58
N THR A 61 -7.27 6.26 -0.53
CA THR A 61 -6.87 6.99 0.68
C THR A 61 -7.92 6.85 1.78
N GLU A 62 -9.20 7.02 1.43
CA GLU A 62 -10.33 6.89 2.36
C GLU A 62 -10.46 5.46 2.90
N LYS A 63 -10.38 4.45 2.03
CA LYS A 63 -10.48 3.03 2.44
C LYS A 63 -9.35 2.58 3.34
N LEU A 64 -8.15 3.13 3.12
CA LEU A 64 -6.99 2.86 3.96
C LEU A 64 -6.96 3.75 5.22
N GLN A 65 -7.95 4.65 5.39
CA GLN A 65 -8.03 5.61 6.49
C GLN A 65 -6.74 6.43 6.64
N LEU A 66 -6.20 6.87 5.51
CA LEU A 66 -5.01 7.69 5.43
C LEU A 66 -5.40 9.17 5.32
N GLU A 67 -4.42 10.05 5.54
CA GLU A 67 -4.59 11.48 5.35
C GLU A 67 -4.90 11.81 3.87
N ILE A 68 -5.78 12.79 3.61
CA ILE A 68 -6.30 13.11 2.27
C ILE A 68 -5.18 13.27 1.21
N ASP A 69 -4.06 13.89 1.60
CA ASP A 69 -2.93 14.17 0.72
C ASP A 69 -1.75 13.19 0.89
N TYR A 70 -1.99 12.04 1.53
CA TYR A 70 -0.97 11.04 1.82
C TYR A 70 -0.09 10.67 0.64
N PHE A 71 -0.69 10.32 -0.50
CA PHE A 71 0.06 9.90 -1.69
C PHE A 71 0.70 11.06 -2.46
N LYS A 72 0.51 12.32 -2.04
CA LYS A 72 1.19 13.50 -2.60
C LYS A 72 2.47 13.85 -1.84
N LYS A 73 2.69 13.24 -0.67
CA LYS A 73 3.91 13.37 0.13
C LYS A 73 5.14 12.86 -0.63
N GLU A 74 6.32 13.25 -0.15
CA GLU A 74 7.56 12.64 -0.66
C GLU A 74 7.65 11.17 -0.24
N GLN A 75 8.25 10.34 -1.09
CA GLN A 75 8.37 8.91 -0.83
C GLN A 75 9.14 8.61 0.47
N VAL A 76 10.06 9.48 0.86
CA VAL A 76 10.83 9.39 2.12
C VAL A 76 9.91 9.54 3.33
N GLU A 77 8.91 10.43 3.26
CA GLU A 77 7.94 10.62 4.34
C GLU A 77 7.02 9.39 4.47
N ILE A 78 6.60 8.82 3.34
CA ILE A 78 5.80 7.57 3.30
C ILE A 78 6.60 6.39 3.89
N ALA A 79 7.92 6.34 3.67
CA ALA A 79 8.79 5.30 4.19
C ALA A 79 9.06 5.43 5.70
N ALA A 80 8.98 6.64 6.24
CA ALA A 80 9.21 6.92 7.66
C ALA A 80 7.99 6.59 8.53
N GLU A 81 6.81 6.39 7.94
CA GLU A 81 5.61 6.07 8.70
C GLU A 81 5.59 4.60 9.16
N PRO A 82 5.13 4.34 10.40
CA PRO A 82 5.12 3.01 10.97
C PRO A 82 4.24 2.06 10.14
N ILE A 83 4.79 0.91 9.79
CA ILE A 83 4.09 -0.13 9.02
C ILE A 83 2.90 -0.63 9.84
N LYS A 84 1.68 -0.29 9.44
CA LYS A 84 0.45 -0.75 10.13
C LYS A 84 0.20 -2.22 9.82
N PHE A 85 0.77 -3.15 10.58
CA PHE A 85 0.65 -4.61 10.40
C PHE A 85 -0.73 -5.23 10.76
N GLN A 86 -1.81 -4.44 10.82
CA GLN A 86 -3.12 -4.85 11.36
C GLN A 86 -4.20 -5.11 10.29
N ASP A 87 -3.88 -5.71 9.14
CA ASP A 87 -4.92 -6.05 8.15
C ASP A 87 -4.86 -7.55 7.86
N GLU A 88 -5.94 -8.26 8.21
CA GLU A 88 -6.13 -9.70 8.00
C GLU A 88 -6.09 -10.09 6.51
N ASN A 89 -6.22 -9.11 5.60
CA ASN A 89 -6.09 -9.30 4.15
C ASN A 89 -4.66 -9.12 3.63
N LYS A 90 -3.71 -8.66 4.46
CA LYS A 90 -2.28 -8.70 4.13
C LYS A 90 -1.87 -10.16 4.04
N LEU A 91 -1.00 -10.45 3.08
CA LEU A 91 -0.69 -11.80 2.64
C LEU A 91 -0.35 -12.73 3.82
N HIS A 92 -1.31 -13.56 4.23
CA HIS A 92 -1.03 -14.83 4.88
C HIS A 92 -0.74 -15.86 3.78
N LEU A 93 0.53 -16.26 3.70
CA LEU A 93 1.00 -17.55 3.17
C LEU A 93 0.64 -17.92 1.72
N GLY A 94 1.56 -17.57 0.82
CA GLY A 94 1.94 -18.47 -0.29
C GLY A 94 3.38 -19.00 -0.16
N ASP A 95 4.18 -18.46 0.75
CA ASP A 95 5.56 -18.87 0.99
C ASP A 95 5.75 -19.22 2.48
N GLU A 96 5.85 -20.51 2.77
CA GLU A 96 6.08 -21.05 4.12
C GLU A 96 7.28 -20.38 4.84
N LYS A 97 8.28 -19.94 4.06
CA LYS A 97 9.48 -19.25 4.58
C LYS A 97 9.18 -17.92 5.25
N PHE A 98 8.24 -17.13 4.71
CA PHE A 98 7.92 -15.82 5.29
C PHE A 98 7.02 -15.93 6.52
N ASN A 99 6.17 -16.95 6.57
CA ASN A 99 5.38 -17.22 7.76
C ASN A 99 6.25 -17.66 8.94
N THR A 100 7.27 -18.49 8.68
CA THR A 100 8.24 -18.87 9.69
C THR A 100 9.01 -17.66 10.22
N LEU A 101 9.45 -16.75 9.33
CA LEU A 101 10.12 -15.51 9.74
C LEU A 101 9.20 -14.60 10.55
N SER A 102 7.94 -14.43 10.14
CA SER A 102 6.96 -13.63 10.87
C SER A 102 6.59 -14.25 12.22
N LEU A 103 6.48 -15.59 12.31
CA LEU A 103 6.32 -16.29 13.58
C LEU A 103 7.54 -16.10 14.50
N MET A 104 8.75 -16.20 13.95
CA MET A 104 9.99 -16.03 14.72
C MET A 104 10.15 -14.61 15.26
N LEU A 105 9.81 -13.58 14.47
CA LEU A 105 9.78 -12.18 14.92
C LEU A 105 8.76 -11.99 16.06
N LYS A 106 7.58 -12.58 15.93
CA LYS A 106 6.53 -12.50 16.97
C LYS A 106 6.91 -13.23 18.26
N ILE A 107 7.66 -14.34 18.17
CA ILE A 107 8.22 -15.05 19.34
C ILE A 107 9.37 -14.26 19.98
N GLY A 108 10.17 -13.55 19.17
CA GLY A 108 11.26 -12.69 19.63
C GLY A 108 10.77 -11.45 20.39
N GLU A 109 9.66 -10.85 19.96
CA GLU A 109 9.01 -9.73 20.67
C GLU A 109 8.48 -10.16 22.05
N ILE A 110 7.98 -11.38 22.19
CA ILE A 110 7.51 -11.93 23.48
C ILE A 110 8.68 -12.23 24.44
N HIS A 111 9.88 -12.52 23.90
CA HIS A 111 11.07 -12.81 24.71
C HIS A 111 11.85 -11.55 25.16
N TYR A 112 11.44 -10.36 24.74
CA TYR A 112 12.03 -9.08 25.18
C TYR A 112 11.11 -8.31 26.14
N GLU A 113 10.16 -8.98 26.80
CA GLU A 113 9.41 -8.42 27.95
C GLU A 113 9.84 -9.03 29.30
N TRP A 114 11.08 -9.55 29.42
CA TRP A 114 11.65 -9.91 30.72
C TRP A 114 13.09 -9.41 30.88
N GLU A 115 13.21 -8.52 31.89
CA GLU A 115 14.37 -7.84 32.51
C GLU A 115 14.94 -6.58 31.84
#